data_AF-A0A662L0Q2-F1
#
_entry.id   AF-A0A662L0Q2-F1
#
_cell.length_a   1.000
_cell.length_b   1.000
_cell.length_c   1.000
_cell.angle_alpha   90.00
_cell.angle_beta   90.00
_cell.angle_gamma   90.00
#
_symmetry.space_group_name_H-M   'P 1'
#
loop_
_entity.id
_entity.type
_entity.pdbx_description
1 polymer ?
#
loop_
_entity_poly.entity_id
_entity_poly.type
_entity_poly.pdbx_seq_one_letter_code
_entity_poly.pdbx_strand_id
1 'polypeptide(L)'
;MEDGGMFGLAYGVCAVFYIAWFILWILVAIWVYRDAESRGKSGALWLLIIILTGIIGLIIWLVVRPEKQYYQQPYPPQYQQEISQPPPQQYTCPYCGGPLIYSAQYGRWYCQRCNRYL
;
A
#
# COMPACT_ATOMS: atom_id res chain seq x y z
N MET A 1 31.15 30.49 -44.10
CA MET A 1 30.59 29.17 -44.47
C MET A 1 30.88 28.11 -43.39
N GLU A 2 31.45 28.49 -42.25
CA GLU A 2 31.79 27.58 -41.13
C GLU A 2 30.77 27.66 -39.98
N ASP A 3 29.85 28.61 -40.09
CA ASP A 3 28.93 29.07 -39.08
C ASP A 3 27.66 28.17 -39.06
N GLY A 4 27.23 27.65 -40.21
CA GLY A 4 26.03 26.81 -40.33
C GLY A 4 26.12 25.45 -39.62
N GLY A 5 27.32 24.89 -39.48
CA GLY A 5 27.53 23.60 -38.77
C GLY A 5 27.38 23.73 -37.25
N MET A 6 27.84 24.84 -36.68
CA MET A 6 27.78 25.09 -35.24
C MET A 6 26.35 25.38 -34.76
N PHE A 7 25.56 26.12 -35.54
CA PHE A 7 24.14 26.34 -35.25
C PHE A 7 23.30 25.06 -35.35
N GLY A 8 23.60 24.18 -36.32
CA GLY A 8 22.91 22.89 -36.45
C GLY A 8 23.18 21.93 -35.28
N LEU A 9 24.43 21.84 -34.82
CA LEU A 9 24.79 21.01 -33.67
C LEU A 9 24.22 21.57 -32.37
N ALA A 10 24.30 22.88 -32.14
CA ALA A 10 23.72 23.52 -30.97
C ALA A 10 22.19 23.33 -30.91
N TYR A 11 21.50 23.50 -32.04
CA TYR A 11 20.05 23.31 -32.12
C TYR A 11 19.65 21.84 -31.92
N GLY A 12 20.42 20.90 -32.47
CA GLY A 12 20.23 19.47 -32.24
C GLY A 12 20.37 19.09 -30.76
N VAL A 13 21.39 19.60 -30.08
CA VAL A 13 21.60 19.37 -28.65
C VAL A 13 20.47 19.99 -27.83
N CYS A 14 20.09 21.25 -28.09
CA CYS A 14 18.96 21.90 -27.43
C CYS A 14 17.65 21.12 -27.64
N ALA A 15 17.38 20.63 -28.86
CA ALA A 15 16.20 19.84 -29.16
C ALA A 15 16.14 18.54 -28.34
N VAL A 16 17.27 17.81 -28.22
CA VAL A 16 17.34 16.59 -27.39
C VAL A 16 17.05 16.91 -25.93
N PHE A 17 17.60 18.00 -25.38
CA PHE A 17 17.30 18.43 -24.01
C PHE A 17 15.82 18.76 -23.81
N TYR A 18 15.20 19.50 -24.74
CA TYR A 18 13.77 19.82 -24.69
C TYR A 18 12.90 18.57 -24.79
N ILE A 19 13.25 17.61 -25.66
CA ILE A 19 12.54 16.34 -25.80
C ILE A 19 12.65 15.52 -24.52
N ALA A 20 13.85 15.40 -23.93
CA ALA A 20 14.07 14.69 -22.68
C ALA A 20 13.28 15.33 -21.52
N TRP A 21 13.29 16.66 -21.43
CA TRP A 21 12.49 17.42 -20.47
C TRP A 21 10.98 17.18 -20.66
N PHE A 22 10.50 17.20 -21.90
CA PHE A 22 9.10 16.95 -22.23
C PHE A 22 8.67 15.52 -21.88
N ILE A 23 9.52 14.52 -22.17
CA ILE A 23 9.29 13.12 -21.78
C ILE A 23 9.21 12.99 -20.27
N LEU A 24 10.15 13.57 -19.53
CA LEU A 24 10.10 13.60 -18.06
C LEU A 24 8.79 14.21 -17.57
N TRP A 25 8.33 15.29 -18.21
CA TRP A 25 7.11 15.96 -17.83
C TRP A 25 5.85 15.12 -18.08
N ILE A 26 5.81 14.39 -19.19
CA ILE A 26 4.74 13.40 -19.45
C ILE A 26 4.77 12.28 -18.41
N LEU A 27 5.94 11.74 -18.07
CA LEU A 27 6.06 10.68 -17.05
C LEU A 27 5.54 11.15 -15.69
N VAL A 28 5.85 12.38 -15.30
CA VAL A 28 5.33 12.98 -14.07
C VAL A 28 3.81 13.14 -14.14
N ALA A 29 3.24 13.60 -15.26
CA ALA A 29 1.80 13.73 -15.42
C ALA A 29 1.09 12.37 -15.30
N ILE A 30 1.62 11.33 -15.94
CA ILE A 30 1.11 9.94 -15.83
C ILE A 30 1.22 9.45 -14.39
N TRP A 31 2.32 9.75 -13.71
CA TRP A 31 2.52 9.39 -12.31
C TRP A 31 1.47 10.04 -11.41
N VAL A 32 1.20 11.35 -11.56
CA VAL A 32 0.18 12.03 -10.75
C VAL A 32 -1.21 11.48 -11.03
N TYR A 33 -1.55 11.23 -12.30
CA TYR A 33 -2.84 10.61 -12.64
C TYR A 33 -3.02 9.29 -11.88
N ARG A 34 -2.03 8.39 -11.95
CA ARG A 34 -2.07 7.10 -11.25
C ARG A 34 -2.07 7.26 -9.73
N ASP A 35 -1.31 8.22 -9.18
CA ASP A 35 -1.26 8.48 -7.75
C ASP A 35 -2.61 9.01 -7.23
N ALA A 36 -3.26 9.91 -7.97
CA ALA A 36 -4.57 10.44 -7.63
C ALA A 36 -5.68 9.38 -7.67
N GLU A 37 -5.74 8.58 -8.74
CA GLU A 37 -6.67 7.45 -8.84
C GLU A 37 -6.43 6.44 -7.71
N SER A 38 -5.17 6.13 -7.39
CA SER A 38 -4.83 5.22 -6.28
C SER A 38 -5.27 5.71 -4.91
N ARG A 39 -5.58 7.01 -4.78
CA ARG A 39 -6.03 7.67 -3.54
C ARG A 39 -7.53 7.92 -3.53
N GLY A 40 -8.28 7.42 -4.52
CA GLY A 40 -9.73 7.63 -4.62
C GLY A 40 -10.11 9.07 -4.98
N LYS A 41 -9.20 9.85 -5.56
CA LYS A 41 -9.47 11.17 -6.14
C LYS A 41 -9.51 11.05 -7.65
N SER A 42 -10.30 11.90 -8.31
CA SER A 42 -10.38 11.94 -9.78
C SER A 42 -9.04 12.33 -10.39
N GLY A 43 -8.31 11.36 -10.93
CA GLY A 43 -6.99 11.55 -11.51
C GLY A 43 -7.02 12.38 -12.78
N ALA A 44 -8.09 12.29 -13.58
CA ALA A 44 -8.28 13.12 -14.76
C ALA A 44 -8.34 14.63 -14.43
N LEU A 45 -9.03 14.99 -13.33
CA LEU A 45 -9.12 16.37 -12.87
C LEU A 45 -7.74 16.87 -12.42
N TRP A 46 -7.02 16.08 -11.62
CA TRP A 46 -5.67 16.44 -11.17
C TRP A 46 -4.66 16.54 -12.31
N LEU A 47 -4.75 15.65 -13.31
CA LEU A 47 -3.93 15.73 -14.52
C LEU A 47 -4.23 17.00 -15.32
N LEU A 48 -5.51 17.37 -15.48
CA LEU A 48 -5.90 18.61 -16.17
C LEU A 48 -5.35 19.86 -15.46
N ILE A 49 -5.41 19.91 -14.13
CA ILE A 49 -4.82 21.01 -13.34
C ILE A 49 -3.31 21.13 -13.60
N ILE A 50 -2.59 20.01 -13.59
CA ILE A 50 -1.13 20.00 -13.79
C ILE A 50 -0.74 20.39 -15.21
N ILE A 51 -1.51 19.99 -16.22
CA ILE A 51 -1.26 20.42 -17.61
C ILE A 51 -1.44 21.94 -17.75
N LEU A 52 -2.46 22.52 -17.11
CA LEU A 52 -2.75 23.95 -17.21
C LEU A 52 -1.80 24.83 -16.40
N THR A 53 -1.43 24.38 -15.19
CA THR A 53 -0.65 25.17 -14.23
C THR A 53 0.84 24.77 -14.19
N GLY A 54 1.22 23.70 -14.88
CA GLY A 54 2.58 23.19 -14.95
C GLY A 54 3.10 22.74 -13.59
N ILE A 55 4.33 23.15 -13.27
CA ILE A 55 5.00 22.83 -12.00
C ILE A 55 4.18 23.30 -10.79
N ILE A 56 3.42 24.39 -10.91
CA ILE A 56 2.60 24.91 -9.81
C ILE A 56 1.55 23.87 -9.40
N GLY A 57 0.89 23.23 -10.36
CA GLY A 57 -0.08 22.16 -10.08
C GLY A 57 0.54 20.93 -9.43
N LEU A 58 1.78 20.59 -9.80
CA LEU A 58 2.53 19.49 -9.17
C LEU A 58 2.80 19.80 -7.70
N ILE A 59 3.24 21.03 -7.39
CA ILE A 59 3.48 21.45 -6.01
C ILE A 59 2.18 21.40 -5.21
N ILE A 60 1.07 21.93 -5.75
CA ILE A 60 -0.24 21.87 -5.12
C ILE A 60 -0.66 20.42 -4.84
N TRP A 61 -0.49 19.53 -5.83
CA TRP A 61 -0.79 18.11 -5.66
C TRP A 61 0.01 17.50 -4.51
N LEU A 62 1.32 17.76 -4.46
CA LEU A 62 2.20 17.21 -3.41
C LEU A 62 1.83 17.72 -2.01
N VAL A 63 1.40 18.98 -1.89
CA VAL A 63 0.98 19.57 -0.61
C VAL A 63 -0.38 19.04 -0.16
N VAL A 64 -1.35 18.96 -1.07
CA VAL A 64 -2.73 18.51 -0.77
C VAL A 64 -2.83 16.97 -0.76
N ARG A 65 -1.76 16.27 -1.14
CA ARG A 65 -1.71 14.82 -1.33
C ARG A 65 -2.32 14.09 -0.13
N PRO A 66 -3.54 13.54 -0.26
CA PRO A 66 -4.16 12.84 0.83
C PRO A 66 -3.37 11.56 1.11
N GLU A 67 -3.34 11.08 2.35
CA GLU A 67 -2.79 9.77 2.67
C GLU A 67 -3.46 8.70 1.81
N LYS A 68 -2.75 7.60 1.53
CA LYS A 68 -3.36 6.52 0.75
C LYS A 68 -4.59 6.10 1.54
N GLN A 69 -5.77 6.29 0.95
CA GLN A 69 -6.97 5.66 1.47
C GLN A 69 -6.76 4.18 1.23
N TYR A 70 -6.14 3.50 2.21
CA TYR A 70 -6.41 2.10 2.45
C TYR A 70 -7.92 2.09 2.53
N TYR A 71 -8.57 1.61 1.47
CA TYR A 71 -10.01 1.58 1.41
C TYR A 71 -10.48 1.19 2.80
N GLN A 72 -11.26 2.06 3.44
CA GLN A 72 -12.16 1.58 4.46
C GLN A 72 -13.01 0.58 3.68
N GLN A 73 -12.57 -0.67 3.62
CA GLN A 73 -13.55 -1.73 3.68
C GLN A 73 -14.41 -1.31 4.86
N PRO A 74 -15.73 -1.13 4.67
CA PRO A 74 -16.62 -1.24 5.80
C PRO A 74 -16.15 -2.51 6.49
N TYR A 75 -15.62 -2.36 7.70
CA TYR A 75 -15.23 -3.51 8.49
C TYR A 75 -16.42 -4.47 8.37
N PRO A 76 -16.24 -5.71 7.87
CA PRO A 76 -17.36 -6.63 7.79
C PRO A 76 -18.02 -6.58 9.16
N PRO A 77 -19.35 -6.33 9.26
CA PRO A 77 -20.00 -6.06 10.53
C PRO A 77 -19.42 -7.04 11.53
N GLN A 78 -18.84 -6.53 12.65
CA GLN A 78 -18.22 -7.36 13.67
C GLN A 78 -19.18 -8.52 13.89
N TYR A 79 -18.84 -9.68 13.32
CA TYR A 79 -19.61 -10.88 13.53
C TYR A 79 -19.33 -11.10 14.99
N GLN A 80 -20.27 -10.71 15.85
CA GLN A 80 -20.28 -11.15 17.22
C GLN A 80 -20.14 -12.66 17.05
N GLN A 81 -18.94 -13.16 17.37
CA GLN A 81 -18.69 -14.58 17.40
C GLN A 81 -19.57 -15.08 18.53
N GLU A 82 -20.83 -15.33 18.21
CA GLU A 82 -21.69 -16.17 19.00
C GLU A 82 -21.05 -17.54 18.81
N ILE A 83 -20.24 -17.88 19.80
CA ILE A 83 -19.32 -19.02 19.84
C ILE A 83 -20.14 -20.29 19.62
N SER A 84 -20.30 -20.67 18.37
CA SER A 84 -20.70 -22.01 17.95
C SER A 84 -19.45 -22.88 17.78
N GLN A 85 -18.48 -22.72 18.69
CA GLN A 85 -17.51 -23.77 18.94
C GLN A 85 -18.24 -24.83 19.78
N PRO A 86 -18.31 -26.11 19.35
CA PRO A 86 -18.72 -27.18 20.26
C PRO A 86 -17.85 -27.07 21.52
N PRO A 87 -18.42 -27.25 22.73
CA PRO A 87 -17.74 -26.97 23.98
C PRO A 87 -16.37 -27.66 23.95
N PRO A 88 -15.26 -26.95 24.25
CA PRO A 88 -13.95 -27.58 24.28
C PRO A 88 -14.08 -28.77 25.22
N GLN A 89 -13.86 -29.98 24.72
CA GLN A 89 -13.84 -31.16 25.56
C GLN A 89 -12.67 -30.97 26.52
N GLN A 90 -12.98 -30.53 27.73
CA GLN A 90 -11.97 -30.27 28.75
C GLN A 90 -11.49 -31.61 29.28
N TYR A 91 -10.39 -32.10 28.72
CA TYR A 91 -9.75 -33.30 29.23
C TYR A 91 -9.19 -33.00 30.63
N THR A 92 -9.48 -33.87 31.59
CA THR A 92 -9.01 -33.75 32.97
C THR A 92 -7.84 -34.68 33.23
N CYS A 93 -6.90 -34.21 34.04
CA CYS A 93 -5.72 -35.00 34.42
C CYS A 93 -6.15 -36.15 35.37
N PRO A 94 -5.81 -37.43 35.08
CA PRO A 94 -6.19 -38.56 35.94
C PRO A 94 -5.50 -38.55 37.31
N TYR A 95 -4.42 -37.78 37.47
CA TYR A 95 -3.65 -37.71 38.72
C TYR A 95 -4.12 -36.61 39.68
N CYS A 96 -4.63 -35.49 39.17
CA CYS A 96 -5.01 -34.35 40.01
C CYS A 96 -6.40 -33.76 39.70
N GLY A 97 -7.10 -34.29 38.69
CA GLY A 97 -8.38 -33.76 38.21
C GLY A 97 -8.31 -32.38 37.56
N GLY A 98 -7.12 -31.78 37.45
CA GLY A 98 -6.94 -30.45 36.86
C GLY A 98 -7.16 -30.42 35.35
N PRO A 99 -7.44 -29.24 34.77
CA PRO A 99 -7.63 -29.10 33.33
C PRO A 99 -6.33 -29.38 32.57
N LEU A 100 -6.45 -30.06 31.43
CA LEU A 100 -5.35 -30.29 30.51
C LEU A 100 -5.36 -29.23 29.40
N ILE A 101 -4.18 -28.73 29.09
CA ILE A 101 -3.95 -27.75 28.01
C ILE A 101 -3.23 -28.50 26.88
N TYR A 102 -3.74 -28.38 25.66
CA TYR A 102 -3.09 -28.99 24.50
C TYR A 102 -1.86 -28.18 24.10
N SER A 103 -0.68 -28.81 24.08
CA SER A 103 0.53 -28.19 23.56
C SER A 103 0.76 -28.61 22.12
N ALA A 104 0.37 -27.73 21.19
CA ALA A 104 0.51 -27.96 19.75
C ALA A 104 1.97 -28.20 19.33
N GLN A 105 2.94 -27.66 20.07
CA GLN A 105 4.38 -27.82 19.79
C GLN A 105 4.86 -29.27 19.94
N TYR A 106 4.25 -30.04 20.83
CA TYR A 106 4.63 -31.43 21.09
C TYR A 106 3.53 -32.44 20.74
N GLY A 107 2.36 -31.94 20.32
CA GLY A 107 1.18 -32.74 20.02
C GLY A 107 0.64 -33.52 21.22
N ARG A 108 0.91 -33.05 22.45
CA ARG A 108 0.56 -33.74 23.71
C ARG A 108 -0.21 -32.84 24.66
N TRP A 109 -0.91 -33.44 25.61
CA TRP A 109 -1.60 -32.73 26.67
C TRP A 109 -0.63 -32.38 27.78
N TYR A 110 -0.75 -31.20 28.37
CA TYR A 110 0.10 -30.75 29.48
C TYR A 110 -0.77 -30.32 30.67
N CYS A 111 -0.44 -30.85 31.85
CA CYS A 111 -1.08 -30.49 33.10
C CYS A 111 -0.22 -29.48 33.87
N GLN A 112 -0.71 -28.26 34.07
CA GLN A 112 0.01 -27.22 34.82
C GLN A 112 0.12 -27.52 36.32
N ARG A 113 -0.86 -28.23 36.91
CA ARG A 113 -0.83 -28.58 38.35
C ARG A 113 0.19 -29.68 38.68
N CYS A 114 0.30 -30.68 37.81
CA CYS A 114 1.25 -31.79 37.99
C CYS A 114 2.59 -31.56 37.26
N ASN A 115 2.73 -30.46 36.51
CA ASN A 115 3.88 -30.12 35.67
C ASN A 115 4.36 -31.32 34.81
N ARG A 116 3.44 -31.96 34.09
CA ARG A 116 3.73 -33.15 33.26
C ARG A 116 2.88 -33.22 32.00
N TYR A 117 3.40 -33.94 31.00
CA TYR A 117 2.68 -34.27 29.76
C TYR A 117 1.92 -35.60 29.88
N LEU A 118 0.82 -35.73 29.11
CA LEU A 118 0.06 -36.96 28.88
C LEU A 118 0.01 -37.28 27.39
#